data_AF-A0A383DPR3-F1
#
_entry.id   AF-A0A383DPR3-F1
#
_cell.length_a   1.000
_cell.length_b   1.000
_cell.length_c   1.000
_cell.angle_alpha   90.00
_cell.angle_beta   90.00
_cell.angle_gamma   90.00
#
_symmetry.space_group_name_H-M   'P 1'
#
loop_
_entity.id
_entity.type
_entity.pdbx_description
1 polymer ?
#
loop_
_entity_poly.entity_id
_entity_poly.type
_entity_poly.pdbx_seq_one_letter_code
_entity_poly.pdbx_strand_id
1 'polypeptide(L)' 'MPSANINGTEINYRWDGDERSPVLVLSNSLTTDLRLWDEQIPAFTKHFRVLRYDNRGHG' A
#
# COMPACT_ATOMS: atom_id res chain seq x y z
N MET A 1 4.56 -8.12 -8.43
CA MET A 1 3.72 -7.45 -7.43
C MET A 1 2.38 -7.15 -8.09
N PRO A 2 1.25 -7.23 -7.39
CA PRO A 2 -0.04 -7.02 -8.03
C PRO A 2 -0.17 -5.56 -8.50
N SER A 3 -0.77 -5.38 -9.68
CA SER A 3 -1.06 -4.06 -10.24
C SER A 3 -2.55 -3.93 -10.59
N ALA A 4 -3.05 -2.70 -10.61
CA ALA A 4 -4.42 -2.38 -10.99
C ALA A 4 -4.43 -1.23 -12.00
N ASN A 5 -5.21 -1.37 -13.08
CA ASN A 5 -5.46 -0.28 -14.02
C ASN A 5 -6.57 0.62 -13.46
N ILE A 6 -6.22 1.82 -13.01
CA ILE A 6 -7.14 2.79 -12.40
C ILE A 6 -6.92 4.14 -13.09
N ASN A 7 -8.00 4.70 -13.65
CA ASN A 7 -7.97 5.99 -14.34
C ASN A 7 -6.86 6.06 -15.41
N GLY A 8 -6.74 5.02 -16.24
CA GLY A 8 -5.78 4.95 -17.34
C GLY A 8 -4.32 4.85 -16.91
N THR A 9 -4.03 4.36 -15.70
CA THR A 9 -2.66 4.19 -15.21
C THR A 9 -2.54 2.92 -14.41
N GLU A 10 -1.42 2.24 -14.56
CA GLU A 10 -1.07 1.08 -13.77
C GLU A 10 -0.57 1.52 -12.39
N ILE A 11 -1.22 1.03 -11.34
CA ILE A 11 -0.85 1.28 -9.95
C ILE A 11 -0.30 -0.01 -9.36
N ASN A 12 0.96 0.00 -8.94
CA ASN A 12 1.54 -1.07 -8.13
C ASN A 12 1.01 -0.97 -6.70
N TYR A 13 0.57 -2.09 -6.13
CA TYR A 13 0.04 -2.12 -4.77
C TYR A 13 0.43 -3.39 -4.02
N ARG A 14 0.19 -3.38 -2.71
CA ARG A 14 0.45 -4.51 -1.82
C ARG A 14 -0.55 -4.52 -0.68
N TRP A 15 -1.03 -5.73 -0.38
CA TRP A 15 -1.78 -6.04 0.83
C TRP A 15 -0.86 -6.69 1.86
N ASP A 16 -1.01 -6.30 3.13
CA ASP A 16 -0.36 -6.91 4.28
C ASP A 16 -1.41 -7.13 5.40
N GLY A 17 -1.29 -8.22 6.18
CA GLY A 17 -2.19 -8.52 7.31
C GLY A 17 -3.38 -9.42 6.98
N ASP A 18 -4.25 -9.64 7.98
CA ASP A 18 -5.42 -10.53 7.90
C ASP A 18 -6.52 -9.91 7.01
N GLU A 19 -7.05 -10.68 6.06
CA GLU A 19 -8.09 -10.25 5.14
C GLU A 19 -9.42 -9.86 5.81
N ARG A 20 -9.63 -10.31 7.06
CA ARG A 20 -10.83 -10.05 7.86
C ARG A 20 -10.69 -8.82 8.76
N SER A 21 -9.50 -8.25 8.89
CA SER A 21 -9.28 -7.05 9.69
C SER A 21 -9.79 -5.78 8.97
N PRO A 22 -10.14 -4.71 9.71
CA PRO A 22 -10.48 -3.42 9.10
C PRO A 22 -9.35 -2.91 8.20
N VAL A 23 -9.71 -2.26 7.10
CA VAL A 23 -8.74 -1.79 6.11
C VAL A 23 -8.11 -0.46 6.55
N LEU A 24 -6.78 -0.38 6.49
CA LEU A 24 -6.00 0.85 6.59
C LEU A 24 -5.28 1.09 5.27
N VAL A 25 -5.46 2.26 4.66
CA VAL A 25 -4.76 2.65 3.42
C VAL A 25 -3.65 3.64 3.77
N LEU A 26 -2.42 3.38 3.32
CA LEU A 26 -1.29 4.29 3.48
C LEU A 26 -1.01 5.00 2.16
N SER A 27 -0.96 6.33 2.21
CA SER A 27 -0.67 7.20 1.07
C SER A 27 0.70 7.85 1.26
N ASN A 28 1.53 7.78 0.23
CA ASN A 28 2.94 8.17 0.33
C ASN A 28 3.14 9.67 0.05
N SER A 29 4.28 10.20 0.48
CA SER A 29 4.73 11.53 0.08
C SER A 29 5.22 11.56 -1.37
N LEU A 30 5.46 12.76 -1.91
CA LEU A 30 6.10 12.93 -3.21
C LEU A 30 7.48 12.25 -3.23
N THR A 31 7.87 11.71 -4.39
CA THR A 31 9.18 11.07 -4.63
C THR A 31 9.48 9.84 -3.77
N THR A 32 8.45 9.23 -3.18
CA THR A 32 8.56 7.98 -2.41
C THR A 32 7.71 6.87 -3.02
N ASP A 33 8.03 5.62 -2.67
CA ASP A 33 7.26 4.42 -3.02
C ASP A 33 6.73 3.70 -1.77
N LEU A 34 6.00 2.62 -1.96
CA LEU A 34 5.31 1.88 -0.90
C LEU A 34 6.25 1.32 0.18
N ARG A 35 7.56 1.20 -0.09
CA ARG A 35 8.57 0.69 0.85
C ARG A 35 8.86 1.68 1.98
N LEU A 36 8.46 2.94 1.84
CA LEU A 36 8.50 3.94 2.92
C LEU A 36 7.90 3.42 4.24
N TRP A 37 6.92 2.52 4.14
CA TRP A 37 6.16 2.01 5.27
C TRP A 37 6.64 0.66 5.82
N ASP A 38 7.72 0.07 5.29
CA ASP A 38 8.14 -1.30 5.63
C ASP A 38 8.36 -1.48 7.14
N GLU A 39 8.87 -0.46 7.83
CA GLU A 39 9.11 -0.51 9.28
C GLU A 39 7.83 -0.46 10.12
N GLN A 40 6.77 0.19 9.62
CA GLN A 40 5.50 0.32 10.36
C GLN A 40 4.57 -0.88 10.13
N ILE A 41 4.75 -1.64 9.04
CA ILE A 41 3.89 -2.77 8.70
C ILE A 41 3.72 -3.78 9.84
N PRO A 42 4.78 -4.27 10.51
CA PRO A 42 4.62 -5.25 11.59
C PRO A 42 3.75 -4.75 12.76
N ALA A 43 3.68 -3.43 12.99
CA ALA A 43 2.84 -2.86 14.03
C ALA A 43 1.38 -2.73 13.55
N PHE A 44 1.16 -2.23 12.32
CA PHE A 44 -0.18 -2.00 11.79
C PHE A 44 -0.93 -3.30 11.49
N THR A 45 -0.25 -4.34 10.99
CA THR A 45 -0.88 -5.62 10.65
C THR A 45 -1.39 -6.41 11.86
N LYS A 46 -1.08 -5.97 13.08
CA LYS A 46 -1.68 -6.52 14.31
C LYS A 46 -3.16 -6.12 14.46
N HIS A 47 -3.58 -5.05 13.80
CA HIS A 47 -4.91 -4.44 13.97
C HIS A 47 -5.65 -4.27 12.64
N PHE A 48 -4.95 -4.16 11.52
CA PHE A 48 -5.51 -3.78 10.23
C PHE A 48 -5.07 -4.70 9.09
N ARG A 49 -5.91 -4.78 8.07
CA ARG A 49 -5.52 -5.18 6.72
C ARG A 49 -4.95 -3.95 6.04
N VAL A 50 -3.64 -3.90 5.81
CA VAL A 50 -2.97 -2.70 5.30
C VAL A 50 -2.89 -2.76 3.78
N LEU A 51 -3.38 -1.71 3.10
CA LEU A 51 -3.15 -1.45 1.69
C LEU A 51 -2.07 -0.38 1.52
N ARG A 52 -1.03 -0.69 0.75
CA ARG A 52 -0.03 0.27 0.30
C ARG A 52 0.04 0.27 -1.21
N TYR A 53 0.40 1.40 -1.79
CA TYR A 53 0.49 1.56 -3.23
C TYR A 53 1.55 2.59 -3.61
N ASP A 54 2.04 2.53 -4.84
CA ASP A 54 2.89 3.57 -5.41
C ASP A 54 2.01 4.65 -6.05
N ASN A 55 2.25 5.91 -5.69
CA ASN A 55 1.54 7.04 -6.30
C ASN A 55 1.77 7.03 -7.83
N ARG A 56 0.83 7.59 -8.60
CA ARG A 56 0.95 7.68 -10.06
C ARG A 56 2.32 8.26 -10.47
N GLY A 57 3.00 7.58 -11.39
CA GLY A 57 4.33 7.99 -11.86
C GLY A 57 5.48 7.76 -10.86
N HIS A 58 5.23 7.01 -9.78
CA HIS A 58 6.22 6.55 -8.81
C HIS A 58 6.20 5.02 -8.77
N GLY A 59 7.33 4.41 -8.40
CA GLY A 59 7.53 2.96 -8.50
C GLY A 59 8.18 2.54 -9.81
#